data_AF-A0A9D8JCR6-F1
#
_entry.id   AF-A0A9D8JCR6-F1
#
_cell.length_a   1.000
_cell.length_b   1.000
_cell.length_c   1.000
_cell.angle_alpha   90.00
_cell.angle_beta   90.00
_cell.angle_gamma   90.00
#
_symmetry.space_group_name_H-M   'P 1'
#
loop_
_entity.id
_entity.type
_entity.pdbx_description
1 polymer ?
#
loop_
_entity_poly.entity_id
_entity_poly.type
_entity_poly.pdbx_seq_one_letter_code
_entity_poly.pdbx_strand_id
1 'polypeptide(L)'
;MTQTTFVEQVIEVASRLTDCVNKMRDAYAEMPKVIASEHEAIEAREYGLVTDACRVKEELGDRIEGAYTNFTLTGEKLAKILSAHWPEKPRPVTLSQFNDALTELANSLSSEQFAVQVLQHVAKVFTKAVQDFFAVYMDVKPQIEANRYLVTKLMWNYQESYRFWQEVSEQVAVSYNAHGVQKAAGRNSGFRVKA
;
A
#
# COMPACT_ATOMS: atom_id res chain seq x y z
N MET A 1 12.97 -34.87 16.82
CA MET A 1 12.78 -33.51 17.36
C MET A 1 11.91 -33.63 18.58
N THR A 2 12.34 -33.19 19.76
CA THR A 2 11.51 -33.22 20.97
C THR A 2 10.39 -32.18 20.86
N GLN A 3 9.23 -32.45 21.45
CA GLN A 3 8.05 -31.57 21.38
C GLN A 3 8.38 -30.16 21.88
N THR A 4 9.22 -30.04 22.91
CA THR A 4 9.67 -28.75 23.47
C THR A 4 10.46 -27.91 22.46
N THR A 5 11.44 -28.50 21.75
CA THR A 5 12.26 -27.79 20.76
C THR A 5 11.46 -27.34 19.55
N PHE A 6 10.41 -28.08 19.18
CA PHE A 6 9.48 -27.65 18.13
C PHE A 6 8.69 -26.41 18.55
N VAL A 7 8.09 -26.43 19.74
CA VAL A 7 7.27 -25.31 20.25
C VAL A 7 8.11 -24.03 20.38
N GLU A 8 9.35 -24.13 20.86
CA GLU A 8 10.27 -22.99 20.97
C GLU A 8 10.58 -22.35 19.61
N GLN A 9 10.84 -23.16 18.57
CA GLN A 9 11.06 -22.65 17.22
C GLN A 9 9.82 -21.97 16.64
N VAL A 10 8.63 -22.53 16.87
CA VAL A 10 7.38 -21.91 16.43
C VAL A 10 7.18 -20.56 17.12
N ILE A 11 7.40 -20.48 18.43
CA ILE A 11 7.30 -19.23 19.21
C ILE A 11 8.21 -18.14 18.64
N GLU A 12 9.48 -18.49 18.39
CA GLU A 12 10.46 -17.54 17.87
C GLU A 12 10.02 -16.98 16.50
N VAL A 13 9.63 -17.87 15.59
CA VAL A 13 9.27 -17.49 14.22
C VAL A 13 7.93 -16.73 14.21
N ALA A 14 6.94 -17.13 15.01
CA ALA A 14 5.66 -16.45 15.13
C ALA A 14 5.81 -15.04 15.75
N SER A 15 6.72 -14.86 16.70
CA SER A 15 7.02 -13.53 17.26
C SER A 15 7.62 -12.61 16.21
N ARG A 16 8.58 -13.08 15.41
CA ARG A 16 9.15 -12.31 14.29
C ARG A 16 8.11 -11.98 13.22
N LEU A 17 7.17 -12.89 12.93
CA LEU A 17 6.05 -12.62 12.03
C LEU A 17 5.15 -11.51 12.58
N THR A 18 4.84 -11.56 13.87
CA THR A 18 4.06 -10.53 14.56
C THR A 18 4.72 -9.15 14.41
N ASP A 19 6.03 -9.06 14.60
CA ASP A 19 6.78 -7.81 14.41
C ASP A 19 6.70 -7.30 12.98
N CYS A 20 6.77 -8.18 11.98
CA CYS A 20 6.62 -7.79 10.58
C CYS A 20 5.22 -7.24 10.29
N VAL A 21 4.18 -7.87 10.83
CA VAL A 21 2.79 -7.41 10.69
C VAL A 21 2.57 -6.06 11.35
N ASN A 22 3.10 -5.86 12.56
CA ASN A 22 3.04 -4.58 13.25
C ASN A 22 3.76 -3.47 12.47
N LYS A 23 4.95 -3.75 11.92
CA LYS A 23 5.67 -2.78 11.07
C LYS A 23 4.88 -2.39 9.83
N MET A 24 4.24 -3.35 9.17
CA MET A 24 3.35 -3.06 8.02
C MET A 24 2.15 -2.22 8.47
N ARG A 25 1.48 -2.58 9.56
CA ARG A 25 0.35 -1.82 10.12
C ARG A 25 0.74 -0.37 10.40
N ASP A 26 1.87 -0.16 11.08
CA ASP A 26 2.30 1.18 11.49
C ASP A 26 2.58 2.06 10.27
N ALA A 27 3.26 1.52 9.24
CA ALA A 27 3.49 2.24 7.99
C ALA A 27 2.17 2.56 7.24
N TYR A 28 1.21 1.64 7.20
CA TYR A 28 -0.11 1.92 6.63
C TYR A 28 -0.89 2.98 7.42
N ALA A 29 -0.77 3.00 8.76
CA ALA A 29 -1.45 3.99 9.61
C ALA A 29 -0.92 5.41 9.42
N GLU A 30 0.32 5.56 8.93
CA GLU A 30 0.92 6.86 8.58
C GLU A 30 0.40 7.40 7.23
N MET A 31 0.01 6.52 6.30
CA MET A 31 -0.34 6.86 4.92
C MET A 31 -1.51 7.87 4.76
N PRO A 32 -2.64 7.78 5.50
CA PRO A 32 -3.74 8.75 5.38
C PRO A 32 -3.32 10.20 5.61
N LYS A 33 -2.43 10.44 6.58
CA LYS A 33 -1.95 11.79 6.91
C LYS A 33 -1.18 12.38 5.74
N VAL A 34 -0.37 11.56 5.07
CA VAL A 34 0.43 11.97 3.91
C VAL A 34 -0.46 12.21 2.68
N ILE A 35 -1.52 11.40 2.51
CA ILE A 35 -2.52 11.62 1.46
C ILE A 35 -3.28 12.93 1.70
N ALA A 36 -3.71 13.19 2.94
CA ALA A 36 -4.39 14.43 3.30
C ALA A 36 -3.49 15.66 3.06
N SER A 37 -2.22 15.61 3.48
CA SER A 37 -1.29 16.72 3.24
C SER A 37 -1.00 16.96 1.76
N GLU A 38 -0.94 15.89 0.95
CA GLU A 38 -0.80 16.02 -0.50
C GLU A 38 -2.04 16.70 -1.11
N HIS A 39 -3.24 16.31 -0.67
CA HIS A 39 -4.48 16.90 -1.16
C HIS A 39 -4.56 18.40 -0.87
N GLU A 40 -4.26 18.80 0.38
CA GLU A 40 -4.21 20.21 0.79
C GLU A 40 -3.16 21.00 -0.02
N ALA A 41 -1.98 20.41 -0.25
CA ALA A 41 -0.93 21.04 -1.06
C ALA A 41 -1.33 21.23 -2.53
N ILE A 42 -2.06 20.26 -3.11
CA ILE A 42 -2.59 20.36 -4.48
C ILE A 42 -3.62 21.51 -4.57
N GLU A 43 -4.53 21.62 -3.59
CA GLU A 43 -5.53 22.69 -3.56
C GLU A 43 -4.89 24.07 -3.39
N ALA A 44 -3.86 24.18 -2.53
CA ALA A 44 -3.09 25.39 -2.30
C ALA A 44 -2.14 25.75 -3.45
N ARG A 45 -1.95 24.86 -4.44
CA ARG A 45 -0.99 24.98 -5.56
C ARG A 45 0.47 25.06 -5.10
N GLU A 46 0.78 24.44 -3.98
CA GLU A 46 2.12 24.40 -3.38
C GLU A 46 2.87 23.13 -3.82
N TYR A 47 3.36 23.14 -5.06
CA TYR A 47 4.00 21.96 -5.68
C TYR A 47 5.25 21.44 -4.95
N GLY A 48 5.90 22.29 -4.16
CA GLY A 48 7.01 21.88 -3.27
C GLY A 48 6.53 20.87 -2.21
N LEU A 49 5.40 21.17 -1.55
CA LEU A 49 4.83 20.28 -0.53
C LEU A 49 4.27 18.99 -1.13
N VAL A 50 3.78 19.03 -2.37
CA VAL A 50 3.38 17.81 -3.11
C VAL A 50 4.59 16.90 -3.32
N THR A 51 5.75 17.47 -3.67
CA THR A 51 6.99 16.69 -3.87
C THR A 51 7.46 16.06 -2.56
N ASP A 52 7.38 16.79 -1.44
CA ASP A 52 7.71 16.26 -0.12
C ASP A 52 6.75 15.12 0.29
N ALA A 53 5.45 15.28 0.04
CA ALA A 53 4.47 14.23 0.32
C ALA A 53 4.72 12.97 -0.53
N CYS A 54 5.09 13.11 -1.80
CA CYS A 54 5.49 11.98 -2.65
C CYS A 54 6.70 11.24 -2.06
N ARG A 55 7.75 11.96 -1.63
CA ARG A 55 8.93 11.35 -1.02
C ARG A 55 8.58 10.56 0.24
N VAL A 56 7.74 11.12 1.12
CA VAL A 56 7.30 10.41 2.32
C VAL A 56 6.49 9.15 1.98
N LYS A 57 5.67 9.17 0.92
CA LYS A 57 4.96 7.96 0.44
C LYS A 57 5.91 6.90 -0.09
N GLU A 58 6.97 7.29 -0.80
CA GLU A 58 8.02 6.37 -1.25
C GLU A 58 8.72 5.72 -0.05
N GLU A 59 9.13 6.50 0.94
CA GLU A 59 9.74 5.97 2.18
C GLU A 59 8.82 5.02 2.94
N LEU A 60 7.51 5.32 3.00
CA LEU A 60 6.51 4.42 3.58
C LEU A 60 6.33 3.15 2.73
N GLY A 61 6.36 3.28 1.42
CA GLY A 61 6.33 2.16 0.47
C GLY A 61 7.49 1.20 0.68
N ASP A 62 8.71 1.73 0.77
CA ASP A 62 9.94 0.97 1.02
C ASP A 62 9.88 0.25 2.38
N ARG A 63 9.35 0.91 3.42
CA ARG A 63 9.13 0.29 4.74
C ARG A 63 8.14 -0.87 4.66
N ILE A 64 7.03 -0.72 3.93
CA ILE A 64 6.03 -1.76 3.73
C ILE A 64 6.64 -2.93 2.95
N GLU A 65 7.34 -2.67 1.85
CA GLU A 65 7.98 -3.69 1.03
C GLU A 65 9.05 -4.46 1.82
N GLY A 66 9.89 -3.76 2.59
CA GLY A 66 10.88 -4.38 3.46
C GLY A 66 10.25 -5.25 4.55
N ALA A 67 9.17 -4.77 5.19
CA ALA A 67 8.44 -5.56 6.19
C ALA A 67 7.74 -6.77 5.56
N TYR A 68 7.17 -6.63 4.37
CA TYR A 68 6.53 -7.71 3.63
C TYR A 68 7.54 -8.78 3.18
N THR A 69 8.72 -8.37 2.70
CA THR A 69 9.80 -9.30 2.33
C THR A 69 10.30 -10.10 3.53
N ASN A 70 10.43 -9.45 4.69
CA ASN A 70 10.76 -10.15 5.92
C ASN A 70 9.63 -11.08 6.38
N PHE A 71 8.38 -10.67 6.19
CA PHE A 71 7.20 -11.50 6.45
C PHE A 71 7.21 -12.76 5.56
N THR A 72 7.46 -12.66 4.26
CA THR A 72 7.48 -13.83 3.36
C THR A 72 8.60 -14.80 3.72
N LEU A 73 9.82 -14.30 3.96
CA LEU A 73 10.95 -15.13 4.38
C LEU A 73 10.71 -15.83 5.72
N THR A 74 10.13 -15.11 6.69
CA THR A 74 9.82 -15.67 8.03
C THR A 74 8.63 -16.62 7.97
N GLY A 75 7.62 -16.29 7.16
CA GLY A 75 6.44 -17.10 6.91
C GLY A 75 6.80 -18.40 6.23
N GLU A 76 7.73 -18.39 5.28
CA GLU A 76 8.24 -19.61 4.66
C GLU A 76 8.91 -20.55 5.67
N LYS A 77 9.67 -20.00 6.63
CA LYS A 77 10.27 -20.77 7.72
C LYS A 77 9.19 -21.40 8.60
N LEU A 78 8.20 -20.62 9.02
CA LEU A 78 7.08 -21.13 9.82
C LEU A 78 6.33 -22.23 9.06
N ALA A 79 6.03 -21.99 7.79
CA ALA A 79 5.33 -22.93 6.94
C ALA A 79 6.10 -24.26 6.80
N LYS A 80 7.43 -24.22 6.66
CA LYS A 80 8.27 -25.43 6.65
C LYS A 80 8.21 -26.18 7.98
N ILE A 81 8.30 -25.48 9.10
CA ILE A 81 8.21 -26.07 10.45
C ILE A 81 6.84 -26.73 10.65
N LEU A 82 5.75 -26.03 10.30
CA LEU A 82 4.39 -26.54 10.44
C LEU A 82 4.11 -27.72 9.51
N SER A 83 4.53 -27.67 8.24
CA SER A 83 4.35 -28.80 7.30
C SER A 83 5.15 -30.04 7.71
N ALA A 84 6.31 -29.88 8.35
CA ALA A 84 7.06 -31.01 8.88
C ALA A 84 6.37 -31.66 10.09
N HIS A 85 5.64 -30.88 10.90
CA HIS A 85 4.90 -31.38 12.05
C HIS A 85 3.51 -31.91 11.70
N TRP A 86 2.85 -31.29 10.72
CA TRP A 86 1.52 -31.62 10.23
C TRP A 86 1.50 -31.75 8.70
N PRO A 87 2.00 -32.88 8.17
CA PRO A 87 2.13 -33.09 6.72
C PRO A 87 0.78 -33.20 6.00
N GLU A 88 -0.29 -33.55 6.71
CA GLU A 88 -1.64 -33.66 6.13
C GLU A 88 -2.32 -32.30 5.94
N LYS A 89 -1.80 -31.23 6.54
CA LYS A 89 -2.36 -29.89 6.41
C LYS A 89 -1.73 -29.12 5.26
N PRO A 90 -2.52 -28.30 4.55
CA PRO A 90 -1.98 -27.44 3.51
C PRO A 90 -0.96 -26.47 4.11
N ARG A 91 0.13 -26.26 3.38
CA ARG A 91 1.17 -25.30 3.76
C ARG A 91 0.56 -23.89 3.79
N PRO A 92 0.66 -23.14 4.90
CA PRO A 92 0.14 -21.78 4.97
C PRO A 92 0.94 -20.85 4.06
N VAL A 93 0.22 -20.00 3.32
CA VAL A 93 0.77 -19.04 2.34
C VAL A 93 0.31 -17.62 2.65
N THR A 94 -0.91 -17.45 3.15
CA THR A 94 -1.49 -16.12 3.44
C THR A 94 -1.45 -15.78 4.92
N LEU A 95 -1.54 -14.49 5.25
CA LEU A 95 -1.59 -14.01 6.63
C LEU A 95 -2.70 -14.68 7.46
N SER A 96 -3.89 -14.84 6.88
CA SER A 96 -5.01 -15.55 7.53
C SER A 96 -4.66 -17.01 7.78
N GLN A 97 -4.10 -17.71 6.79
CA GLN A 97 -3.72 -19.12 6.94
C GLN A 97 -2.65 -19.32 8.01
N PHE A 98 -1.68 -18.40 8.14
CA PHE A 98 -0.73 -18.43 9.25
C PHE A 98 -1.41 -18.24 10.60
N ASN A 99 -2.38 -17.32 10.68
CA ASN A 99 -3.13 -17.08 11.91
C ASN A 99 -3.96 -18.30 12.32
N ASP A 100 -4.65 -18.92 11.37
CA ASP A 100 -5.48 -20.09 11.59
C ASP A 100 -4.61 -21.28 12.05
N ALA A 101 -3.49 -21.52 11.36
CA ALA A 101 -2.57 -22.60 11.70
C ALA A 101 -1.93 -22.43 13.09
N LEU A 102 -1.52 -21.21 13.46
CA LEU A 102 -0.97 -20.92 14.78
C LEU A 102 -2.01 -21.07 15.90
N THR A 103 -3.23 -20.59 15.66
CA THR A 103 -4.34 -20.71 16.61
C THR A 103 -4.71 -22.16 16.84
N GLU A 104 -4.79 -22.94 15.77
CA GLU A 104 -5.10 -24.36 15.86
C GLU A 104 -4.00 -25.13 16.59
N LEU A 105 -2.72 -24.82 16.32
CA LEU A 105 -1.59 -25.42 17.02
C LEU A 105 -1.63 -25.13 18.52
N ALA A 106 -1.80 -23.86 18.87
CA ALA A 106 -1.90 -23.42 20.26
C ALA A 106 -3.04 -24.10 21.04
N ASN A 107 -4.16 -24.40 20.38
CA ASN A 107 -5.32 -25.06 20.98
C ASN A 107 -5.19 -26.59 21.03
N SER A 108 -4.42 -27.19 20.12
CA SER A 108 -4.21 -28.65 20.05
C SER A 108 -3.28 -29.21 21.13
N LEU A 109 -2.43 -28.35 21.72
CA LEU A 109 -1.42 -28.75 22.70
C LEU A 109 -1.92 -28.54 24.13
N SER A 110 -1.59 -29.48 25.03
CA SER A 110 -1.97 -29.39 26.45
C SER A 110 -1.26 -28.23 27.15
N SER A 111 -2.02 -27.44 27.92
CA SER A 111 -1.55 -26.22 28.60
C SER A 111 -0.61 -26.44 29.81
N GLU A 112 -0.31 -27.70 30.16
CA GLU A 112 0.48 -28.04 31.35
C GLU A 112 1.96 -27.67 31.23
N GLN A 113 2.47 -27.46 30.01
CA GLN A 113 3.84 -27.06 29.76
C GLN A 113 3.96 -25.54 29.56
N PHE A 114 4.92 -24.91 30.22
CA PHE A 114 5.17 -23.46 30.11
C PHE A 114 5.34 -22.99 28.66
N ALA A 115 6.10 -23.74 27.85
CA ALA A 115 6.29 -23.42 26.43
C ALA A 115 4.96 -23.38 25.65
N VAL A 116 4.01 -24.27 25.97
CA VAL A 116 2.68 -24.26 25.32
C VAL A 116 1.87 -23.03 25.74
N GLN A 117 1.95 -22.61 27.00
CA GLN A 117 1.31 -21.37 27.46
C GLN A 117 1.87 -20.13 26.75
N VAL A 118 3.19 -20.08 26.54
CA VAL A 118 3.83 -19.02 25.75
C VAL A 118 3.35 -19.05 24.31
N LEU A 119 3.27 -20.24 23.68
CA LEU A 119 2.73 -20.37 22.32
C LEU A 119 1.29 -19.87 22.22
N GLN A 120 0.43 -20.20 23.19
CA GLN A 120 -0.94 -19.69 23.25
C GLN A 120 -1.00 -18.17 23.38
N HIS A 121 -0.11 -17.58 24.18
CA HIS A 121 0.01 -16.13 24.29
C HIS A 121 0.44 -15.51 22.95
N VAL A 122 1.49 -16.04 22.33
CA VAL A 122 2.01 -15.54 21.04
C VAL A 122 0.96 -15.67 19.94
N ALA A 123 0.21 -16.77 19.88
CA ALA A 123 -0.89 -16.93 18.93
C ALA A 123 -1.94 -15.82 19.11
N LYS A 124 -2.36 -15.53 20.35
CA LYS A 124 -3.31 -14.44 20.63
C LYS A 124 -2.77 -13.06 20.23
N VAL A 125 -1.50 -12.79 20.50
CA VAL A 125 -0.85 -11.53 20.11
C VAL A 125 -0.79 -11.42 18.58
N PHE A 126 -0.42 -12.49 17.88
CA PHE A 126 -0.40 -12.52 16.42
C PHE A 126 -1.81 -12.32 15.84
N THR A 127 -2.82 -13.00 16.36
CA THR A 127 -4.22 -12.79 15.95
C THR A 127 -4.65 -11.34 16.09
N LYS A 128 -4.32 -10.71 17.23
CA LYS A 128 -4.61 -9.29 17.43
C LYS A 128 -3.87 -8.41 16.42
N ALA A 129 -2.58 -8.66 16.18
CA ALA A 129 -1.79 -7.91 15.21
C ALA A 129 -2.38 -8.02 13.78
N VAL A 130 -2.85 -9.21 13.39
CA VAL A 130 -3.52 -9.44 12.10
C VAL A 130 -4.85 -8.69 12.01
N GLN A 131 -5.67 -8.73 13.07
CA GLN A 131 -6.93 -7.98 13.14
C GLN A 131 -6.71 -6.47 13.05
N ASP A 132 -5.76 -5.95 13.82
CA ASP A 132 -5.39 -4.53 13.82
C ASP A 132 -4.86 -4.11 12.44
N PHE A 133 -4.03 -4.94 11.80
CA PHE A 133 -3.54 -4.71 10.44
C PHE A 133 -4.69 -4.64 9.42
N PHE A 134 -5.61 -5.61 9.43
CA PHE A 134 -6.73 -5.60 8.49
C PHE A 134 -7.66 -4.41 8.71
N ALA A 135 -7.89 -4.00 9.97
CA ALA A 135 -8.68 -2.81 10.27
C ALA A 135 -8.06 -1.55 9.65
N VAL A 136 -6.76 -1.35 9.82
CA VAL A 136 -6.03 -0.23 9.20
C VAL A 136 -6.04 -0.36 7.67
N TYR A 137 -5.74 -1.54 7.13
CA TYR A 137 -5.68 -1.74 5.69
C TYR A 137 -7.02 -1.44 5.00
N MET A 138 -8.14 -1.88 5.59
CA MET A 138 -9.47 -1.64 5.04
C MET A 138 -9.88 -0.17 5.07
N ASP A 139 -9.39 0.61 6.03
CA ASP A 139 -9.61 2.05 6.11
C ASP A 139 -8.74 2.85 5.13
N VAL A 140 -7.48 2.44 4.95
CA VAL A 140 -6.48 3.16 4.16
C VAL A 140 -6.60 2.86 2.66
N LYS A 141 -6.90 1.62 2.28
CA LYS A 141 -7.01 1.19 0.88
C LYS A 141 -7.91 2.08 0.01
N PRO A 142 -9.17 2.41 0.40
CA PRO A 142 -10.01 3.25 -0.43
C PRO A 142 -9.45 4.67 -0.61
N GLN A 143 -8.72 5.19 0.38
CA GLN A 143 -8.08 6.50 0.30
C GLN A 143 -6.93 6.51 -0.71
N ILE A 144 -6.10 5.46 -0.70
CA ILE A 144 -5.03 5.27 -1.71
C ILE A 144 -5.65 5.17 -3.11
N GLU A 145 -6.73 4.40 -3.28
CA GLU A 145 -7.41 4.22 -4.57
C GLU A 145 -8.05 5.53 -5.07
N ALA A 146 -8.71 6.27 -4.19
CA ALA A 146 -9.28 7.59 -4.51
C ALA A 146 -8.19 8.58 -4.93
N ASN A 147 -7.06 8.60 -4.21
CA ASN A 147 -5.95 9.47 -4.54
C ASN A 147 -5.33 9.12 -5.90
N ARG A 148 -5.11 7.82 -6.15
CA ARG A 148 -4.65 7.33 -7.46
C ARG A 148 -5.58 7.75 -8.59
N TYR A 149 -6.89 7.66 -8.39
CA TYR A 149 -7.88 8.11 -9.36
C TYR A 149 -7.77 9.61 -9.63
N LEU A 150 -7.65 10.43 -8.59
CA LEU A 150 -7.51 11.88 -8.70
C LEU A 150 -6.26 12.28 -9.49
N VAL A 151 -5.10 11.71 -9.14
CA VAL A 151 -3.83 11.94 -9.86
C VAL A 151 -3.96 11.55 -11.33
N THR A 152 -4.57 10.40 -11.61
CA THR A 152 -4.79 9.92 -13.00
C THR A 152 -5.65 10.90 -13.79
N LYS A 153 -6.72 11.43 -13.18
CA LYS A 153 -7.60 12.42 -13.81
C LYS A 153 -6.89 13.75 -14.07
N LEU A 154 -6.06 14.22 -13.12
CA LEU A 154 -5.24 15.41 -13.30
C LEU A 154 -4.27 15.24 -14.47
N MET A 155 -3.56 14.11 -14.54
CA MET A 155 -2.66 13.81 -15.67
C MET A 155 -3.39 13.83 -17.01
N TRP A 156 -4.57 13.22 -17.10
CA TRP A 156 -5.36 13.21 -18.33
C TRP A 156 -5.74 14.63 -18.77
N ASN A 157 -6.21 15.48 -17.85
CA ASN A 157 -6.53 16.87 -18.15
C ASN A 157 -5.31 17.67 -18.65
N TYR A 158 -4.13 17.43 -18.09
CA TYR A 158 -2.89 18.05 -18.54
C TYR A 158 -2.50 17.62 -19.96
N GLN A 159 -2.65 16.33 -20.28
CA GLN A 159 -2.37 15.80 -21.63
C GLN A 159 -3.32 16.39 -22.67
N GLU A 160 -4.62 16.47 -22.38
CA GLU A 160 -5.61 17.09 -23.28
C GLU A 160 -5.37 18.59 -23.45
N SER A 161 -4.99 19.30 -22.38
CA SER A 161 -4.62 20.72 -22.46
C SER A 161 -3.40 20.92 -23.35
N TYR A 162 -2.37 20.07 -23.21
CA TYR A 162 -1.18 20.11 -24.05
C TYR A 162 -1.52 19.85 -25.52
N ARG A 163 -2.34 18.83 -25.80
CA ARG A 163 -2.81 18.52 -27.15
C ARG A 163 -3.58 19.69 -27.77
N PHE A 164 -4.48 20.30 -27.02
CA PHE A 164 -5.20 21.50 -27.46
C PHE A 164 -4.23 22.62 -27.85
N TRP A 165 -3.22 22.91 -27.02
CA TRP A 165 -2.22 23.94 -27.34
C TRP A 165 -1.35 23.58 -28.55
N GLN A 166 -1.03 22.30 -28.76
CA GLN A 166 -0.36 21.84 -29.98
C GLN A 166 -1.23 22.10 -31.21
N GLU A 167 -2.51 21.70 -31.19
CA GLU A 167 -3.44 21.92 -32.30
C GLU A 167 -3.61 23.43 -32.61
N VAL A 168 -3.71 24.27 -31.58
CA VAL A 168 -3.73 25.74 -31.75
C VAL A 168 -2.42 26.23 -32.38
N SER A 169 -1.27 25.77 -31.91
CA SER A 169 0.03 26.18 -32.44
C SER A 169 0.22 25.77 -33.91
N GLU A 170 -0.25 24.59 -34.29
CA GLU A 170 -0.21 24.09 -35.66
C GLU A 170 -1.14 24.90 -36.57
N GLN A 171 -2.36 25.21 -36.11
CA GLN A 171 -3.29 26.08 -36.85
C GLN A 171 -2.73 27.49 -37.03
N VAL A 172 -2.06 28.04 -36.02
CA VAL A 172 -1.38 29.33 -36.11
C VAL A 172 -0.23 29.24 -37.12
N ALA A 173 0.62 28.21 -37.06
CA ALA A 173 1.71 28.02 -38.01
C ALA A 173 1.22 27.86 -39.45
N VAL A 174 0.17 27.06 -39.68
CA VAL A 174 -0.46 26.86 -40.99
C VAL A 174 -1.07 28.17 -41.49
N SER A 175 -1.82 28.90 -40.67
CA SER A 175 -2.42 30.17 -41.08
C SER A 175 -1.36 31.24 -41.38
N TYR A 176 -0.28 31.30 -40.60
CA TYR A 176 0.84 32.21 -40.82
C TYR A 176 1.62 31.88 -42.10
N ASN A 177 1.87 30.60 -42.37
CA ASN A 177 2.55 30.14 -43.58
C ASN A 177 1.68 30.24 -44.84
N ALA A 178 0.36 30.05 -44.71
CA ALA A 178 -0.56 30.09 -45.85
C ALA A 178 -0.99 31.52 -46.24
N HIS A 179 -1.02 32.47 -45.30
CA HIS A 179 -1.60 33.81 -45.56
C HIS A 179 -0.60 34.97 -45.38
N GLY A 180 0.61 34.72 -44.86
CA GLY A 180 1.53 35.78 -44.46
C GLY A 180 0.93 36.67 -43.37
N VAL A 181 1.71 37.61 -42.80
CA VAL A 181 1.20 38.54 -41.78
C VAL A 181 0.17 39.48 -42.38
N GLN A 182 -1.11 39.09 -42.38
CA GLN A 182 -2.20 40.01 -42.67
C GLN A 182 -2.42 40.89 -41.44
N LYS A 183 -2.11 42.19 -41.59
CA LYS A 183 -2.43 43.23 -40.61
C LYS A 183 -3.90 43.13 -40.21
N ALA A 184 -4.14 43.14 -38.90
CA ALA A 184 -5.45 43.02 -38.30
C ALA A 184 -6.45 44.05 -38.89
N ALA A 185 -7.44 43.56 -39.64
CA ALA A 185 -8.70 44.24 -39.84
C ALA A 185 -9.72 43.57 -38.89
N GLY A 186 -10.37 44.40 -38.07
CA GLY A 186 -11.19 44.06 -36.89
C GLY A 186 -11.85 42.67 -36.89
N ARG A 187 -11.48 41.84 -35.91
CA ARG A 187 -12.14 40.56 -35.64
C ARG A 187 -13.44 40.78 -34.86
N ASN A 188 -14.57 40.61 -35.52
CA ASN A 188 -15.79 40.12 -34.85
C ASN A 188 -15.57 38.64 -34.52
N SER A 189 -15.09 38.35 -33.31
CA SER A 189 -14.91 36.98 -32.83
C SER A 189 -16.27 36.36 -32.49
N GLY A 190 -16.83 35.58 -33.41
CA GLY A 190 -18.02 34.75 -33.19
C GLY A 190 -17.80 33.50 -32.32
N PHE A 191 -16.83 33.51 -31.40
CA PHE A 191 -16.63 32.40 -30.46
C PHE A 191 -17.43 32.66 -29.19
N ARG A 192 -18.64 32.10 -29.13
CA ARG A 192 -19.35 31.92 -27.86
C ARG A 192 -18.74 30.74 -27.11
N VAL A 193 -17.95 31.04 -26.08
CA VAL A 193 -17.63 30.07 -25.04
C VAL A 193 -18.93 29.81 -24.26
N LYS A 194 -19.42 28.57 -24.24
CA LYS A 194 -20.46 28.18 -23.29
C LYS A 194 -19.81 28.12 -21.90
N ALA A 195 -20.27 29.01 -21.02
CA ALA A 195 -20.07 28.90 -19.58
C ALA A 195 -20.84 27.70 -19.02
#